data_AF-A0A955BK62-F1
#
_entry.id   AF-A0A955BK62-F1
#
_cell.length_a   1.000
_cell.length_b   1.000
_cell.length_c   1.000
_cell.angle_alpha   90.00
_cell.angle_beta   90.00
_cell.angle_gamma   90.00
#
_symmetry.space_group_name_H-M   'P 1'
#
loop_
_entity.id
_entity.type
_entity.pdbx_description
1 polymer ?
#
loop_
_entity_poly.entity_id
_entity_poly.type
_entity_poly.pdbx_seq_one_letter_code
_entity_poly.pdbx_strand_id
1 'polypeptide(L)'
;MHRFRSNPWPLSLFGVATMLLVAGAIAGFSIPRGEFTAAAAPPTTRPVDGLRQHDPDVFALTDARIVVAPGRVIEQGTVVLRGDMIEAVGADIAIPPDARVIDLSGKTIYPGLIDAFSEVSIGDD
;
A
#
# COMPACT_ATOMS: atom_id res chain seq x y z
N MET A 1 7.97 -45.42 -19.98
CA MET A 1 6.91 -45.86 -19.05
C MET A 1 7.40 -45.73 -17.61
N HIS A 2 6.93 -44.74 -16.85
CA HIS A 2 6.79 -44.83 -15.39
C HIS A 2 5.84 -43.74 -14.90
N ARG A 3 4.93 -44.14 -14.01
CA ARG A 3 3.62 -43.54 -13.73
C ARG A 3 3.67 -42.19 -13.00
N PHE A 4 2.83 -41.30 -13.52
CA PHE A 4 1.95 -40.34 -12.83
C PHE A 4 1.65 -40.74 -11.37
N ARG A 5 2.02 -39.90 -10.40
CA ARG A 5 1.53 -39.97 -9.02
C ARG A 5 0.61 -38.78 -8.81
N SER A 6 -0.69 -39.05 -8.94
CA SER A 6 -1.80 -38.16 -8.61
C SER A 6 -1.73 -37.73 -7.15
N ASN A 7 -1.77 -36.43 -6.89
CA ASN A 7 -2.11 -35.88 -5.58
C ASN A 7 -3.58 -35.40 -5.64
N PRO A 8 -4.56 -36.13 -5.07
CA PRO A 8 -5.96 -35.71 -5.09
C PRO A 8 -6.27 -34.89 -3.84
N TRP A 9 -6.41 -33.58 -3.98
CA TRP A 9 -7.00 -32.74 -2.93
C TRP A 9 -8.53 -32.86 -2.97
N PRO A 10 -9.22 -33.11 -1.83
CA PRO A 10 -10.68 -33.17 -1.80
C PRO A 10 -11.30 -31.76 -1.75
N LEU A 11 -12.10 -31.47 -2.79
CA LEU A 11 -13.07 -30.39 -2.84
C LEU A 11 -14.07 -30.51 -1.67
N SER A 12 -13.99 -29.58 -0.72
CA SER A 12 -15.03 -29.34 0.30
C SER A 12 -15.37 -27.84 0.22
N LEU A 13 -16.41 -27.40 -0.49
CA LEU A 13 -17.78 -27.34 0.03
C LEU A 13 -17.89 -26.65 1.40
N PHE A 14 -17.42 -25.41 1.49
CA PHE A 14 -17.86 -24.43 2.48
C PHE A 14 -17.82 -23.06 1.80
N GLY A 15 -18.86 -22.27 1.63
CA GLY A 15 -20.24 -22.35 2.08
C GLY A 15 -20.81 -21.00 1.68
N VAL A 16 -21.61 -20.98 0.62
CA VAL A 16 -22.42 -19.82 0.24
C VAL A 16 -23.45 -19.63 1.35
N ALA A 17 -23.26 -18.61 2.18
CA ALA A 17 -24.26 -18.18 3.16
C ALA A 17 -24.55 -16.70 2.94
N THR A 18 -25.29 -16.43 1.86
CA THR A 18 -26.12 -15.24 1.72
C THR A 18 -27.13 -15.23 2.86
N MET A 19 -27.04 -14.27 3.78
CA MET A 19 -28.11 -13.98 4.73
C MET A 19 -28.57 -12.53 4.55
N LEU A 20 -29.86 -12.44 4.21
CA LEU A 20 -30.62 -11.26 3.82
C LEU A 20 -31.25 -10.58 5.06
N LEU A 21 -31.35 -9.25 5.01
CA LEU A 21 -32.43 -8.38 5.54
C LEU A 21 -32.63 -8.24 7.05
N VAL A 22 -32.68 -6.98 7.56
CA VAL A 22 -33.88 -6.35 8.15
C VAL A 22 -33.75 -4.82 8.07
N ALA A 23 -34.87 -4.19 7.73
CA ALA A 23 -35.11 -2.77 7.54
C ALA A 23 -35.67 -2.09 8.81
N GLY A 24 -35.51 -0.75 8.88
CA GLY A 24 -36.47 0.14 9.53
C GLY A 24 -36.07 0.70 10.90
N ALA A 25 -35.87 2.02 10.96
CA ALA A 25 -36.58 2.95 11.85
C ALA A 25 -35.99 4.36 11.74
N ILE A 26 -36.73 5.24 11.06
CA ILE A 26 -36.61 6.69 11.15
C ILE A 26 -37.41 7.16 12.36
N ALA A 27 -36.77 7.62 13.43
CA ALA A 27 -37.45 8.41 14.46
C ALA A 27 -36.46 9.20 15.34
N GLY A 28 -36.49 10.53 15.17
CA GLY A 28 -36.27 11.47 16.27
C GLY A 28 -34.87 11.59 16.86
N PHE A 29 -33.94 12.22 16.13
CA PHE A 29 -32.76 12.80 16.77
C PHE A 29 -32.88 14.34 16.73
N SER A 30 -33.37 14.91 17.83
CA SER A 30 -33.34 16.36 18.06
C SER A 30 -31.91 16.73 18.45
N ILE A 31 -31.18 17.38 17.53
CA ILE A 31 -29.85 17.93 17.82
C ILE A 31 -30.08 19.22 18.60
N PRO A 32 -29.73 19.30 19.90
CA PRO A 32 -29.69 20.60 20.56
C PRO A 32 -28.68 21.46 19.80
N ARG A 33 -29.04 22.71 19.47
CA ARG A 33 -28.08 23.72 18.98
C ARG A 33 -27.05 24.00 20.07
N GLY A 34 -26.09 23.10 20.21
CA GLY A 34 -24.84 23.33 20.91
C GLY A 34 -23.99 24.20 19.99
N GLU A 35 -23.66 25.39 20.46
CA GLU A 35 -22.65 26.24 19.85
C GLU A 35 -21.36 25.43 19.76
N PHE A 36 -20.97 25.05 18.54
CA PHE A 36 -19.66 24.48 18.28
C PHE A 36 -18.63 25.59 18.46
N THR A 37 -18.22 25.85 19.70
CA THR A 37 -17.02 26.61 19.98
C THR A 37 -15.83 25.72 19.63
N ALA A 38 -15.40 25.78 18.38
CA ALA A 38 -14.17 25.16 17.93
C ALA A 38 -13.00 25.90 18.59
N ALA A 39 -12.55 25.41 19.75
CA ALA A 39 -11.23 25.76 20.28
C ALA A 39 -10.18 25.10 19.39
N ALA A 40 -9.63 25.85 18.44
CA ALA A 40 -8.47 25.43 17.67
C ALA A 40 -7.27 25.30 18.62
N ALA A 41 -6.84 24.07 18.90
CA ALA A 41 -5.57 23.83 19.57
C ALA A 41 -4.43 24.30 18.63
N PRO A 42 -3.39 24.98 19.15
CA PRO A 42 -2.28 25.42 18.32
C PRO A 42 -1.56 24.20 17.70
N PRO A 43 -1.11 24.27 16.44
CA PRO A 43 -0.29 23.21 15.86
C PRO A 43 0.99 23.08 16.69
N THR A 44 1.11 21.97 17.40
CA THR A 44 2.30 21.66 18.19
C THR A 44 3.40 21.22 17.24
N THR A 45 4.52 21.95 17.21
CA THR A 45 5.78 21.59 16.52
C THR A 45 6.80 20.98 17.47
N ARG A 46 6.36 20.40 18.59
CA ARG A 46 7.26 19.88 19.62
C ARG A 46 8.27 18.92 18.98
N PRO A 47 9.57 19.11 19.25
CA PRO A 47 10.59 18.17 18.82
C PRO A 47 10.22 16.76 19.27
N VAL A 48 10.49 15.78 18.42
CA VAL A 48 10.27 14.37 18.75
C VAL A 48 11.26 14.01 19.85
N ASP A 49 10.77 13.84 21.08
CA ASP A 49 11.59 13.44 22.22
C ASP A 49 11.86 11.93 22.15
N GLY A 50 13.09 11.54 21.77
CA GLY A 50 13.51 10.12 21.74
C GLY A 50 14.55 9.78 20.66
N LEU A 51 14.94 8.50 20.58
CA LEU A 51 15.76 7.97 19.49
C LEU A 51 14.86 7.80 18.25
N ARG A 52 15.23 8.42 17.12
CA ARG A 52 14.62 8.11 15.83
C ARG A 52 14.92 6.66 15.48
N GLN A 53 13.89 5.82 15.42
CA GLN A 53 14.00 4.46 14.90
C GLN A 53 14.19 4.55 13.38
N HIS A 54 15.33 4.04 12.89
CA HIS A 54 15.56 3.82 11.47
C HIS A 54 15.16 2.38 11.18
N ASP A 55 13.89 2.20 10.85
CA ASP A 55 13.31 0.93 10.42
C ASP A 55 13.97 0.43 9.11
N PRO A 56 13.84 -0.88 8.79
CA PRO A 56 14.69 -1.58 7.83
C PRO A 56 14.98 -0.82 6.54
N ASP A 57 16.26 -0.83 6.16
CA ASP A 57 16.76 -0.32 4.88
C ASP A 57 16.25 -1.16 3.69
N VAL A 58 15.51 -2.24 3.94
CA VAL A 58 15.07 -3.20 2.92
C VAL A 58 13.57 -3.19 2.80
N PHE A 59 13.08 -2.96 1.59
CA PHE A 59 11.64 -2.94 1.27
C PHE A 59 11.34 -3.91 0.14
N ALA A 60 10.20 -4.57 0.22
CA ALA A 60 9.65 -5.37 -0.87
C ALA A 60 8.26 -4.82 -1.23
N LEU A 61 8.17 -4.20 -2.41
CA LEU A 61 6.93 -3.67 -2.96
C LEU A 61 6.28 -4.77 -3.81
N THR A 62 5.16 -5.35 -3.39
CA THR A 62 4.57 -6.54 -4.01
C THR A 62 3.29 -6.24 -4.78
N ASP A 63 2.91 -7.15 -5.68
CA ASP A 63 1.63 -7.17 -6.41
C ASP A 63 1.31 -5.89 -7.19
N ALA A 64 2.35 -5.18 -7.63
CA ALA A 64 2.21 -3.98 -8.43
C ALA A 64 2.35 -4.26 -9.92
N ARG A 65 1.70 -3.42 -10.73
CA ARG A 65 2.04 -3.28 -12.15
C ARG A 65 3.30 -2.41 -12.30
N ILE A 66 4.37 -2.92 -12.90
CA ILE A 66 5.68 -2.25 -12.93
C ILE A 66 6.04 -1.88 -14.37
N VAL A 67 6.23 -0.60 -14.64
CA VAL A 67 6.77 -0.13 -15.92
C VAL A 67 8.29 -0.05 -15.80
N VAL A 68 9.02 -0.89 -16.52
CA VAL A 68 10.49 -0.96 -16.43
C VAL A 68 11.15 -0.05 -17.47
N ALA A 69 10.61 -0.05 -18.68
CA ALA A 69 11.11 0.73 -19.80
C ALA A 69 9.96 0.95 -20.81
N PRO A 70 10.12 1.86 -21.80
CA PRO A 70 9.15 1.99 -22.88
C PRO A 70 8.88 0.63 -23.55
N GLY A 71 7.62 0.21 -23.57
CA GLY A 71 7.20 -1.08 -24.12
C GLY A 71 7.51 -2.32 -23.25
N ARG A 72 8.12 -2.16 -22.08
CA ARG A 72 8.37 -3.25 -21.13
C ARG A 72 7.62 -3.01 -19.81
N VAL A 73 6.59 -3.82 -19.60
CA VAL A 73 5.74 -3.77 -18.40
C VAL A 73 5.63 -5.17 -17.81
N ILE A 74 5.66 -5.24 -16.48
CA ILE A 74 5.35 -6.44 -15.69
C ILE A 74 3.98 -6.18 -15.07
N GLU A 75 2.95 -6.96 -15.45
CA GLU A 75 1.57 -6.67 -15.03
C GLU A 75 1.32 -6.95 -13.54
N GLN A 76 2.02 -7.93 -12.96
CA GLN A 76 2.02 -8.21 -11.54
C GLN A 76 3.43 -8.64 -11.13
N GLY A 77 4.07 -7.85 -10.28
CA GLY A 77 5.44 -8.16 -9.84
C GLY A 77 5.84 -7.47 -8.56
N THR A 78 7.08 -7.75 -8.18
CA THR A 78 7.71 -7.30 -6.95
C THR A 78 8.98 -6.52 -7.24
N VAL A 79 9.19 -5.43 -6.49
CA VAL A 79 10.43 -4.64 -6.47
C VAL A 79 11.06 -4.76 -5.09
N VAL A 80 12.31 -5.20 -5.03
CA VAL A 80 13.09 -5.25 -3.78
C VAL A 80 14.10 -4.11 -3.77
N LEU A 81 14.07 -3.33 -2.71
CA LEU A 81 14.93 -2.18 -2.45
C LEU A 81 15.82 -2.52 -1.26
N ARG A 82 17.10 -2.17 -1.33
CA ARG A 82 18.06 -2.27 -0.23
C ARG A 82 18.88 -0.98 -0.17
N GLY A 83 18.60 -0.16 0.84
CA GLY A 83 19.08 1.21 0.92
C GLY A 83 18.65 2.01 -0.30
N ASP A 84 19.64 2.59 -0.99
CA ASP A 84 19.43 3.44 -2.17
C ASP A 84 19.42 2.67 -3.49
N MET A 85 19.49 1.34 -3.45
CA MET A 85 19.60 0.49 -4.64
C MET A 85 18.38 -0.41 -4.81
N ILE A 86 17.98 -0.61 -6.08
CA ILE A 86 17.04 -1.64 -6.46
C ILE A 86 17.82 -2.96 -6.58
N GLU A 87 17.55 -3.91 -5.69
CA GLU A 87 18.20 -5.22 -5.67
C GLU A 87 17.63 -6.14 -6.75
N ALA A 88 16.29 -6.15 -6.91
CA ALA A 88 15.63 -6.99 -7.89
C ALA A 88 14.25 -6.47 -8.32
N VAL A 89 13.85 -6.78 -9.56
CA VAL A 89 12.52 -6.45 -10.13
C VAL A 89 12.05 -7.62 -10.99
N GLY A 90 10.85 -8.13 -10.78
CA GLY A 90 10.32 -9.26 -11.54
C GLY A 90 8.95 -9.74 -11.07
N ALA A 91 8.34 -10.67 -11.80
CA ALA A 91 7.09 -11.32 -11.38
C ALA A 91 7.30 -12.29 -10.21
N ASP A 92 8.36 -13.11 -10.29
CA ASP A 92 8.69 -14.17 -9.33
C ASP A 92 9.97 -13.84 -8.55
N ILE A 93 9.91 -12.81 -7.69
CA ILE A 93 11.04 -12.42 -6.84
C ILE A 93 10.87 -13.03 -5.44
N ALA A 94 11.92 -13.69 -4.95
CA ALA A 94 11.98 -14.12 -3.56
C ALA A 94 12.14 -12.89 -2.66
N ILE A 95 11.20 -12.70 -1.74
CA ILE A 95 11.21 -11.60 -0.78
C ILE A 95 12.26 -11.89 0.30
N PRO A 96 13.25 -11.01 0.52
CA PRO A 96 14.21 -11.18 1.61
C PRO A 96 13.52 -11.20 2.98
N PRO A 97 13.98 -12.03 3.94
CA PRO A 97 13.32 -12.16 5.25
C PRO A 97 13.44 -10.91 6.13
N ASP A 98 14.41 -10.04 5.84
CA ASP A 98 14.65 -8.75 6.48
C ASP A 98 13.85 -7.60 5.83
N ALA A 99 13.17 -7.85 4.71
CA ALA A 99 12.44 -6.83 3.98
C ALA A 99 11.08 -6.50 4.63
N ARG A 100 10.78 -5.20 4.71
CA ARG A 100 9.42 -4.74 4.97
C ARG A 100 8.57 -4.90 3.73
N VAL A 101 7.56 -5.77 3.82
CA VAL A 101 6.64 -6.04 2.70
C VAL A 101 5.54 -4.97 2.66
N ILE A 102 5.33 -4.41 1.47
CA ILE A 102 4.30 -3.42 1.18
C ILE A 102 3.49 -3.92 -0.03
N ASP A 103 2.24 -4.27 0.21
CA ASP A 103 1.29 -4.65 -0.84
C ASP A 103 0.82 -3.42 -1.62
N LEU A 104 1.02 -3.45 -2.93
CA LEU A 104 0.63 -2.39 -3.87
C LEU A 104 -0.34 -2.91 -4.93
N SER A 105 -1.13 -3.93 -4.60
CA SER A 105 -2.22 -4.45 -5.42
C SER A 105 -3.07 -3.34 -6.06
N GLY A 106 -3.24 -3.43 -7.38
CA GLY A 106 -3.99 -2.46 -8.18
C GLY A 106 -3.29 -1.10 -8.38
N LYS A 107 -2.05 -0.94 -7.92
CA LYS A 107 -1.23 0.26 -8.15
C LYS A 107 -0.19 0.01 -9.26
N THR A 108 0.33 1.09 -9.81
CA THR A 108 1.38 1.06 -10.83
C THR A 108 2.66 1.72 -10.29
N ILE A 109 3.78 1.01 -10.39
CA ILE A 109 5.12 1.55 -10.15
C ILE A 109 5.68 2.07 -11.47
N TYR A 110 6.18 3.30 -11.44
CA TYR A 110 6.84 3.96 -12.56
C TYR A 110 8.22 4.47 -12.11
N PRO A 111 9.22 4.57 -13.00
CA PRO A 111 10.46 5.25 -12.68
C PRO A 111 10.20 6.68 -12.21
N GLY A 112 11.05 7.22 -11.33
CA GLY A 112 10.93 8.61 -10.89
C GLY A 112 10.87 9.54 -12.10
N LEU A 113 9.88 10.44 -12.10
CA LEU A 113 9.77 11.45 -13.16
C LEU A 113 10.89 12.49 -12.99
N ILE A 114 11.49 12.88 -14.10
CA ILE A 114 12.52 13.91 -14.14
C ILE A 114 11.90 15.15 -14.77
N ASP A 115 11.94 16.26 -14.06
CA ASP A 115 11.61 17.57 -14.59
C ASP A 115 12.87 18.25 -15.12
N ALA A 116 12.89 18.54 -16.42
CA ALA A 116 14.04 19.16 -17.08
C ALA A 116 14.07 20.69 -16.90
N PHE A 117 12.94 21.30 -16.52
CA PHE A 117 12.85 22.75 -16.31
C PHE A 117 11.72 23.10 -15.36
N SER A 118 12.10 23.62 -14.19
CA SER A 118 11.20 24.10 -13.15
C SER A 118 11.67 25.47 -12.68
N GLU A 119 10.76 26.43 -12.62
CA GLU A 119 10.98 27.71 -11.95
C GLU A 119 10.35 27.65 -10.56
N VAL A 120 11.16 27.90 -9.52
CA VAL A 120 10.68 28.00 -8.13
C VAL A 120 10.82 29.46 -7.70
N SER A 121 9.68 30.14 -7.52
CA SER A 121 9.64 31.45 -6.88
C SER A 121 9.65 31.28 -5.37
N ILE A 122 10.61 31.89 -4.68
CA ILE A 122 10.55 32.06 -3.23
C ILE A 122 9.67 33.27 -2.96
N GLY A 123 8.66 33.11 -2.09
CA GLY A 123 7.82 34.23 -1.68
C GLY A 123 8.56 35.11 -0.68
N ASP A 124 8.39 36.43 -0.81
CA ASP A 124 8.98 37.41 0.09
C ASP A 124 7.95 37.74 1.20
N ASP A 125 8.07 37.11 2.36
CA ASP A 125 7.44 37.53 3.63
C ASP A 125 8.44 38.15 4.62
#